data_AF-C0DYX3-F1
#
_entry.id   AF-C0DYX3-F1
#
_cell.length_a   1.000
_cell.length_b   1.000
_cell.length_c   1.000
_cell.angle_alpha   90.00
_cell.angle_beta   90.00
_cell.angle_gamma   90.00
#
_symmetry.space_group_name_H-M   'P 1'
#
loop_
_entity.id
_entity.type
_entity.pdbx_description
1 polymer ?
#
loop_
_entity_poly.entity_id
_entity_poly.type
_entity_poly.pdbx_seq_one_letter_code
_entity_poly.pdbx_strand_id
1 'polypeptide(L)'
;MRRLRLSPEFKLYLIREFQRLKEAESKSGRLEWSVRRTLVKAQYRVHTDAIKNNLIPNTITSKEAGYIYASEADMLNKALFGCTAKEWKIRNPGESGNLRDHASIEQLVVLAGLESQNALLIEQGIPQDQRLVILNKQAIQQLKSILNSPSIQKLHRPLVE
;
A
#
# COMPACT_ATOMS: atom_id res chain seq x y z
N MET A 1 2.32 -11.77 57.36
CA MET A 1 1.89 -11.64 55.94
C MET A 1 2.05 -12.97 55.23
N ARG A 2 0.97 -13.70 54.94
CA ARG A 2 1.00 -14.91 54.09
C ARG A 2 1.02 -14.47 52.62
N ARG A 3 2.11 -14.75 51.89
CA ARG A 3 2.13 -14.60 50.43
C ARG A 3 1.21 -15.69 49.84
N LEU A 4 0.12 -15.31 49.18
CA LEU A 4 -0.65 -16.25 48.36
C LEU A 4 0.28 -16.79 47.26
N ARG A 5 0.72 -18.04 47.39
CA ARG A 5 1.43 -18.74 46.32
C ARG A 5 0.37 -19.39 45.43
N LEU A 6 0.26 -18.92 44.20
CA LEU A 6 -0.53 -19.58 43.16
C LEU A 6 -0.07 -21.03 43.03
N SER A 7 -1.01 -21.96 42.97
CA SER A 7 -0.69 -23.38 42.89
C SER A 7 0.06 -23.69 41.57
N PRO A 8 0.99 -24.65 41.55
CA PRO A 8 1.71 -25.04 40.34
C PRO A 8 0.78 -25.43 39.18
N GLU A 9 -0.35 -26.06 39.48
CA GLU A 9 -1.36 -26.49 38.52
C GLU A 9 -2.06 -25.28 37.88
N PHE A 10 -2.40 -24.27 38.69
CA PHE A 10 -2.99 -23.03 38.19
C PHE A 10 -2.01 -22.25 37.29
N LYS A 11 -0.73 -22.21 37.66
CA LYS A 11 0.31 -21.58 36.82
C LYS A 11 0.48 -22.30 35.48
N LEU A 12 0.47 -23.63 35.48
CA LEU A 12 0.57 -24.43 34.25
C LEU A 12 -0.63 -24.19 33.33
N TYR A 13 -1.83 -24.11 33.91
CA TYR A 13 -3.05 -23.76 33.17
C TYR A 13 -2.96 -22.38 32.52
N LEU A 14 -2.49 -21.38 33.27
CA LEU A 14 -2.31 -20.00 32.78
C LEU A 14 -1.30 -19.91 31.62
N ILE A 15 -0.19 -20.65 31.71
CA ILE A 15 0.83 -20.70 30.65
C ILE A 15 0.24 -21.31 29.38
N ARG A 16 -0.50 -22.41 29.49
CA ARG A 16 -1.15 -23.07 28.35
C ARG A 16 -2.20 -22.17 27.71
N GLU A 17 -3.02 -21.50 28.51
CA GLU A 17 -4.05 -20.61 27.99
C GLU A 17 -3.46 -19.37 27.31
N PHE A 18 -2.37 -18.83 27.86
CA PHE A 18 -1.62 -17.75 27.21
C PHE A 18 -0.99 -18.17 25.88
N GLN A 19 -0.43 -19.38 25.80
CA GLN A 19 0.09 -19.94 24.54
C GLN A 19 -1.04 -20.14 23.51
N ARG A 20 -2.19 -20.68 23.93
CA ARG A 20 -3.37 -20.85 23.07
C ARG A 20 -3.86 -19.51 22.51
N LEU A 21 -3.92 -18.48 23.34
CA LEU A 21 -4.30 -17.12 22.91
C LEU A 21 -3.29 -16.54 21.93
N LYS A 22 -1.98 -16.66 22.21
CA LYS A 22 -0.93 -16.23 21.28
C LYS A 22 -1.01 -16.93 19.92
N GLU A 23 -1.29 -18.23 19.90
CA GLU A 23 -1.42 -18.98 18.66
C GLU A 23 -2.68 -18.58 17.87
N ALA A 24 -3.81 -18.37 18.55
CA ALA A 24 -5.04 -17.92 17.91
C ALA A 24 -4.87 -16.52 17.31
N GLU A 25 -4.26 -15.60 18.05
CA GLU A 25 -3.95 -14.24 17.60
C GLU A 25 -2.95 -14.25 16.43
N SER A 26 -1.91 -15.09 16.50
CA SER A 26 -0.93 -15.26 15.42
C SER A 26 -1.56 -15.83 14.14
N LYS A 27 -2.48 -16.79 14.25
CA LYS A 27 -3.22 -17.37 13.11
C LYS A 27 -4.13 -16.33 12.44
N SER A 28 -4.89 -15.57 13.23
CA SER A 28 -5.74 -14.49 12.72
C SER A 28 -4.93 -13.39 12.03
N GLY A 29 -3.82 -12.94 12.65
CA GLY A 29 -2.94 -11.92 12.07
C GLY A 29 -2.27 -12.37 10.77
N ARG A 30 -1.85 -13.64 10.67
CA ARG A 30 -1.31 -14.20 9.42
C ARG A 30 -2.35 -14.26 8.31
N LEU A 31 -3.58 -14.64 8.63
CA LEU A 31 -4.68 -14.69 7.65
C LEU A 31 -5.00 -13.30 7.13
N GLU A 32 -5.20 -12.32 8.02
CA GLU A 32 -5.49 -10.94 7.64
C GLU A 32 -4.37 -10.35 6.76
N TRP A 33 -3.11 -10.57 7.14
CA TRP A 33 -1.97 -10.14 6.34
C TRP A 33 -1.89 -10.84 4.97
N SER A 34 -2.23 -12.14 4.89
CA SER A 34 -2.29 -12.85 3.62
C SER A 34 -3.39 -12.30 2.70
N VAL A 35 -4.56 -11.96 3.25
CA VAL A 35 -5.68 -11.35 2.50
C VAL A 35 -5.29 -9.98 1.96
N ARG A 36 -4.71 -9.12 2.81
CA ARG A 36 -4.23 -7.79 2.39
C ARG A 36 -3.25 -7.86 1.23
N ARG A 37 -2.26 -8.77 1.28
CA ARG A 37 -1.31 -8.95 0.17
C ARG A 37 -1.96 -9.49 -1.10
N THR A 38 -2.91 -10.41 -0.98
CA THR A 38 -3.66 -10.94 -2.13
C THR A 38 -4.48 -9.85 -2.80
N LEU A 39 -5.16 -9.00 -2.02
CA LEU A 39 -5.93 -7.86 -2.53
C LEU A 39 -5.03 -6.86 -3.26
N VAL A 40 -3.90 -6.47 -2.67
CA VAL A 40 -2.94 -5.55 -3.32
C VAL A 40 -2.40 -6.14 -4.63
N LYS A 41 -2.08 -7.44 -4.67
CA LYS A 41 -1.65 -8.11 -5.91
C LYS A 41 -2.75 -8.15 -6.97
N ALA A 42 -4.00 -8.43 -6.56
CA ALA A 42 -5.13 -8.42 -7.47
C ALA A 42 -5.34 -7.01 -8.07
N GLN A 43 -5.21 -5.98 -7.25
CA GLN A 43 -5.34 -4.59 -7.69
C GLN A 43 -4.25 -4.18 -8.67
N TYR A 44 -3.00 -4.54 -8.39
CA TYR A 44 -1.88 -4.35 -9.32
C TYR A 44 -2.13 -5.07 -10.66
N ARG A 45 -2.72 -6.27 -10.61
CA ARG A 45 -3.07 -7.02 -11.83
C ARG A 45 -4.14 -6.32 -12.65
N VAL A 46 -5.21 -5.83 -12.03
CA VAL A 46 -6.26 -5.08 -12.73
C VAL A 46 -5.68 -3.86 -13.43
N HIS A 47 -4.80 -3.11 -12.76
CA HIS A 47 -4.16 -1.93 -13.36
C HIS A 47 -3.24 -2.29 -14.53
N THR A 48 -2.38 -3.31 -14.36
CA THR A 48 -1.47 -3.75 -15.42
C THR A 48 -2.20 -4.36 -16.61
N ASP A 49 -3.32 -5.08 -16.39
CA ASP A 49 -4.18 -5.58 -17.46
C ASP A 49 -4.85 -4.42 -18.22
N ALA A 50 -5.33 -3.38 -17.54
CA ALA A 50 -5.87 -2.19 -18.20
C ALA A 50 -4.83 -1.49 -19.09
N ILE A 51 -3.59 -1.32 -18.62
CA ILE A 51 -2.48 -0.80 -19.45
C ILE A 51 -2.27 -1.70 -20.66
N LYS A 52 -2.13 -3.02 -20.43
CA LYS A 52 -1.85 -3.99 -21.48
C LYS A 52 -2.91 -3.98 -22.58
N ASN A 53 -4.18 -3.98 -22.19
CA ASN A 53 -5.29 -4.18 -23.12
C ASN A 53 -5.65 -2.90 -23.91
N ASN A 54 -5.34 -1.72 -23.36
CA ASN A 54 -5.79 -0.46 -23.95
C ASN A 54 -4.64 0.42 -24.46
N LEU A 55 -3.44 0.33 -23.88
CA LEU A 55 -2.32 1.22 -24.19
C LEU A 55 -1.18 0.53 -24.95
N ILE A 56 -1.12 -0.81 -24.96
CA ILE A 56 -0.03 -1.56 -25.60
C ILE A 56 -0.53 -2.14 -26.93
N PRO A 57 -0.07 -1.61 -28.09
CA PRO A 57 -0.39 -2.20 -29.38
C PRO A 57 0.28 -3.57 -29.56
N ASN A 58 -0.36 -4.47 -30.29
CA ASN A 58 0.20 -5.80 -30.59
C ASN A 58 1.45 -5.77 -31.49
N THR A 59 1.81 -4.59 -32.01
CA THR A 59 2.90 -4.40 -32.98
C THR A 59 4.22 -3.98 -32.34
N ILE A 60 4.25 -3.67 -31.04
CA ILE A 60 5.47 -3.17 -30.37
C ILE A 60 6.23 -4.29 -29.64
N THR A 61 7.53 -4.09 -29.48
CA THR A 61 8.42 -5.01 -28.77
C THR A 61 8.16 -5.00 -27.27
N SER A 62 8.59 -6.05 -26.55
CA SER A 62 8.50 -6.11 -25.10
C SER A 62 9.27 -4.98 -24.40
N LYS A 63 10.35 -4.48 -25.02
CA LYS A 63 11.12 -3.34 -24.50
C LYS A 63 10.32 -2.05 -24.58
N GLU A 64 9.63 -1.82 -25.69
CA GLU A 64 8.77 -0.65 -25.88
C GLU A 64 7.55 -0.69 -24.96
N ALA A 65 6.92 -1.87 -24.81
CA ALA A 65 5.88 -2.09 -23.81
C ALA A 65 6.38 -1.74 -22.39
N GLY A 66 7.62 -2.10 -22.05
CA GLY A 66 8.26 -1.74 -20.79
C GLY A 66 8.32 -0.23 -20.54
N TYR A 67 8.54 0.58 -21.58
CA TYR A 67 8.52 2.04 -21.45
C TYR A 67 7.13 2.59 -21.13
N ILE A 68 6.07 2.00 -21.70
CA ILE A 68 4.68 2.38 -21.40
C ILE A 68 4.36 2.07 -19.93
N TYR A 69 4.68 0.87 -19.44
CA TYR A 69 4.48 0.53 -18.03
C TYR A 69 5.25 1.47 -17.09
N ALA A 70 6.52 1.76 -17.41
CA ALA A 70 7.33 2.68 -16.62
C ALA A 70 6.74 4.10 -16.62
N SER A 71 6.25 4.57 -17.78
CA SER A 71 5.60 5.88 -17.92
C SER A 71 4.32 5.98 -17.08
N GLU A 72 3.45 4.97 -17.11
CA GLU A 72 2.23 4.94 -16.29
C GLU A 72 2.55 4.87 -14.78
N ALA A 73 3.58 4.11 -14.40
CA ALA A 73 4.04 4.07 -13.01
C ALA A 73 4.58 5.42 -12.55
N ASP A 74 5.35 6.11 -13.39
CA ASP A 74 5.86 7.45 -13.09
C ASP A 74 4.77 8.52 -13.08
N MET A 75 3.71 8.38 -13.88
CA MET A 75 2.52 9.24 -13.78
C MET A 75 1.87 9.10 -12.39
N LEU A 76 1.68 7.88 -11.89
CA LEU A 76 1.16 7.67 -10.54
C LEU A 76 2.09 8.23 -9.47
N ASN A 77 3.41 8.07 -9.65
CA ASN A 77 4.40 8.64 -8.74
C ASN A 77 4.32 10.17 -8.73
N LYS A 78 4.19 10.81 -9.90
CA LYS A 78 3.98 12.26 -9.99
C LYS A 78 2.67 12.69 -9.34
N ALA A 79 1.59 11.95 -9.56
CA ALA A 79 0.28 12.26 -9.00
C ALA A 79 0.28 12.28 -7.47
N LEU A 80 1.03 11.37 -6.83
CA LEU A 80 1.06 11.24 -5.37
C LEU A 80 2.23 11.95 -4.70
N PHE A 81 3.45 11.78 -5.23
CA PHE A 81 4.71 12.24 -4.63
C PHE A 81 5.31 13.48 -5.31
N GLY A 82 4.73 13.94 -6.42
CA GLY A 82 5.22 15.11 -7.15
C GLY A 82 6.55 14.91 -7.88
N CYS A 83 7.01 13.66 -8.05
CA CYS A 83 8.24 13.35 -8.78
C CYS A 83 8.20 11.94 -9.39
N THR A 84 9.05 11.71 -10.38
CA THR A 84 9.36 10.39 -10.97
C THR A 84 10.30 9.60 -10.07
N ALA A 85 10.39 8.28 -10.30
CA ALA A 85 11.36 7.43 -9.63
C ALA A 85 12.81 7.90 -9.87
N LYS A 86 13.11 8.38 -11.09
CA LYS A 86 14.43 8.92 -11.44
C LYS A 86 14.76 10.21 -10.69
N GLU A 87 13.83 11.17 -10.66
CA GLU A 87 14.00 12.42 -9.92
C GLU A 87 14.16 12.18 -8.42
N TRP A 88 13.38 11.24 -7.85
CA TRP A 88 13.54 10.86 -6.45
C TRP A 88 14.93 10.29 -6.16
N LYS A 89 15.45 9.41 -7.01
CA LYS A 89 16.80 8.83 -6.84
C LYS A 89 17.91 9.87 -6.94
N ILE A 90 17.76 10.87 -7.81
CA ILE A 90 18.70 12.00 -7.91
C ILE A 90 18.67 12.84 -6.62
N ARG A 91 17.49 13.06 -6.04
CA ARG A 91 17.34 13.83 -4.77
C ARG A 91 17.81 13.05 -3.54
N ASN A 92 17.84 11.73 -3.60
CA ASN A 92 18.16 10.84 -2.48
C ASN A 92 19.30 9.86 -2.85
N PRO A 93 20.51 10.35 -3.15
CA PRO A 93 21.61 9.51 -3.64
C PRO A 93 22.14 8.50 -2.62
N GLY A 94 21.91 8.74 -1.32
CA GLY A 94 22.35 7.86 -0.22
C GLY A 94 21.30 6.85 0.26
N GLU A 95 20.07 6.94 -0.25
CA GLU A 95 18.99 6.06 0.20
C GLU A 95 18.97 4.74 -0.57
N SER A 96 18.83 3.64 0.16
CA SER A 96 18.64 2.32 -0.44
C SER A 96 17.18 2.12 -0.85
N GLY A 97 16.93 1.39 -1.94
CA GLY A 97 15.59 1.08 -2.42
C GLY A 97 15.04 2.10 -3.42
N ASN A 98 13.71 2.15 -3.53
CA ASN A 98 12.97 3.01 -4.44
C ASN A 98 12.02 3.94 -3.68
N LEU A 99 11.51 4.97 -4.38
CA LEU A 99 10.53 5.93 -3.86
C LEU A 99 9.41 5.31 -2.99
N ARG A 100 8.81 4.20 -3.45
CA ARG A 100 7.69 3.55 -2.76
C ARG A 100 8.09 2.85 -1.46
N ASP A 101 9.37 2.47 -1.29
CA ASP A 101 9.88 1.85 -0.07
C ASP A 101 9.96 2.86 1.10
N HIS A 102 10.00 4.14 0.76
CA HIS A 102 10.05 5.27 1.70
C HIS A 102 8.69 5.96 1.88
N ALA A 103 7.63 5.41 1.31
CA ALA A 103 6.28 5.95 1.42
C ALA A 103 5.62 5.55 2.75
N SER A 104 4.80 6.45 3.31
CA SER A 104 3.98 6.14 4.48
C SER A 104 2.89 5.13 4.14
N ILE A 105 2.33 4.46 5.15
CA ILE A 105 1.22 3.50 4.95
C ILE A 105 0.02 4.21 4.30
N GLU A 106 -0.28 5.44 4.72
CA GLU A 106 -1.35 6.26 4.14
C GLU A 106 -1.10 6.53 2.66
N GLN A 107 0.14 6.88 2.29
CA GLN A 107 0.51 7.09 0.89
C GLN A 107 0.37 5.81 0.07
N LEU A 108 0.79 4.66 0.60
CA LEU A 108 0.63 3.36 -0.08
C LEU A 108 -0.85 2.99 -0.28
N VAL A 109 -1.72 3.30 0.69
CA VAL A 109 -3.18 3.10 0.55
C VAL A 109 -3.75 3.97 -0.56
N VAL A 110 -3.38 5.26 -0.59
CA VAL A 110 -3.82 6.17 -1.65
C VAL A 110 -3.30 5.70 -3.01
N LEU A 111 -2.05 5.28 -3.10
CA LEU A 111 -1.44 4.78 -4.33
C LEU A 111 -2.22 3.58 -4.92
N ALA A 112 -2.61 2.61 -4.09
CA ALA A 112 -3.43 1.48 -4.52
C ALA A 112 -4.80 1.93 -5.05
N GLY A 113 -5.40 2.94 -4.42
CA GLY A 113 -6.63 3.58 -4.90
C GLY A 113 -6.45 4.25 -6.27
N LEU A 114 -5.33 4.97 -6.47
CA LEU A 114 -5.00 5.61 -7.74
C LEU A 114 -4.75 4.59 -8.86
N GLU A 115 -4.12 3.44 -8.57
CA GLU A 115 -3.95 2.35 -9.54
C GLU A 115 -5.32 1.86 -10.06
N SER A 116 -6.29 1.70 -9.17
CA SER A 116 -7.67 1.31 -9.53
C SER A 116 -8.39 2.37 -10.36
N GLN A 117 -8.27 3.64 -9.99
CA GLN A 117 -8.89 4.74 -10.74
C GLN A 117 -8.24 4.92 -12.10
N ASN A 118 -6.92 4.79 -12.18
CA ASN A 118 -6.22 4.90 -13.45
C ASN A 118 -6.64 3.78 -14.42
N ALA A 119 -6.83 2.55 -13.93
CA ALA A 119 -7.34 1.45 -14.75
C ALA A 119 -8.68 1.81 -15.43
N LEU A 120 -9.63 2.34 -14.65
CA LEU A 120 -10.93 2.79 -15.18
C LEU A 120 -10.78 3.95 -16.18
N LEU A 121 -9.94 4.94 -15.88
CA LEU A 121 -9.72 6.08 -16.77
C LEU A 121 -9.05 5.66 -18.09
N ILE A 122 -8.18 4.64 -18.04
CA ILE A 122 -7.57 4.03 -19.23
C ILE A 122 -8.64 3.35 -20.08
N GLU A 123 -9.53 2.56 -19.48
CA GLU A 123 -10.65 1.92 -20.18
C GLU A 123 -11.62 2.94 -20.80
N GLN A 124 -11.78 4.09 -20.16
CA GLN A 124 -12.56 5.22 -20.68
C GLN A 124 -11.84 6.02 -21.77
N GLY A 125 -10.61 5.66 -22.14
CA GLY A 125 -9.83 6.33 -23.18
C GLY A 125 -9.35 7.75 -22.81
N ILE A 126 -9.35 8.10 -21.51
CA ILE A 126 -8.94 9.43 -21.06
C ILE A 126 -7.43 9.59 -21.27
N PRO A 127 -6.93 10.65 -21.93
CA PRO A 127 -5.50 10.88 -22.17
C PRO A 127 -4.65 10.97 -20.89
N GLN A 128 -3.39 10.51 -20.94
CA GLN A 128 -2.50 10.39 -19.76
C GLN A 128 -2.30 11.73 -19.01
N ASP A 129 -2.15 12.83 -19.74
CA ASP A 129 -2.01 14.18 -19.18
C ASP A 129 -3.25 14.61 -18.38
N GLN A 130 -4.44 14.30 -18.88
CA GLN A 130 -5.70 14.54 -18.17
C GLN A 130 -5.86 13.61 -16.97
N ARG A 131 -5.50 12.33 -17.11
CA ARG A 131 -5.52 11.36 -16.00
C ARG A 131 -4.61 11.83 -14.86
N LEU A 132 -3.42 12.34 -15.15
CA LEU A 132 -2.50 12.87 -14.14
C LEU A 132 -3.15 13.96 -13.28
N VAL A 133 -3.85 14.91 -13.90
CA VAL A 133 -4.54 15.99 -13.19
C VAL A 133 -5.67 15.45 -12.29
N ILE A 134 -6.49 14.54 -12.83
CA ILE A 134 -7.59 13.90 -12.10
C ILE A 134 -7.04 13.12 -10.88
N LEU A 135 -6.04 12.28 -11.11
CA LEU A 135 -5.44 11.41 -10.10
C LEU A 135 -4.71 12.23 -9.03
N ASN A 136 -4.02 13.32 -9.39
CA ASN A 136 -3.38 14.20 -8.40
C ASN A 136 -4.41 14.87 -7.49
N LYS A 137 -5.50 15.39 -8.05
CA LYS A 137 -6.60 15.97 -7.26
C LYS A 137 -7.19 14.94 -6.30
N GLN A 138 -7.42 13.72 -6.78
CA GLN A 138 -7.91 12.61 -5.96
C GLN A 138 -6.91 12.23 -4.86
N ALA A 139 -5.62 12.15 -5.17
CA ALA A 139 -4.57 11.85 -4.21
C ALA A 139 -4.56 12.85 -3.05
N ILE A 140 -4.62 14.14 -3.35
CA ILE A 140 -4.68 15.21 -2.34
C ILE A 140 -5.93 15.07 -1.47
N GLN A 141 -7.09 14.84 -2.07
CA GLN A 141 -8.35 14.68 -1.34
C GLN A 141 -8.35 13.44 -0.43
N GLN A 142 -7.85 12.31 -0.93
CA GLN A 142 -7.77 11.06 -0.16
C GLN A 142 -6.76 11.18 0.98
N LEU A 143 -5.55 11.69 0.74
CA LEU A 143 -4.56 11.92 1.79
C LEU A 143 -5.11 12.84 2.88
N LYS A 144 -5.72 13.96 2.49
CA LYS A 144 -6.35 14.88 3.44
C LYS A 144 -7.42 14.18 4.29
N SER A 145 -8.23 13.30 3.67
CA SER A 145 -9.29 12.58 4.39
C SER A 145 -8.72 11.53 5.35
N ILE A 146 -7.68 10.80 4.94
CA ILE A 146 -7.04 9.76 5.76
C ILE A 146 -6.31 10.39 6.95
N LEU A 147 -5.54 11.46 6.74
CA LEU A 147 -4.77 12.13 7.79
C LEU A 147 -5.68 12.85 8.82
N ASN A 148 -6.87 13.28 8.39
CA ASN A 148 -7.86 13.86 9.29
C ASN A 148 -8.76 12.82 9.97
N SER A 149 -8.60 11.53 9.66
CA SER A 149 -9.38 10.46 10.29
C SER A 149 -8.97 10.28 11.75
N PRO A 150 -9.90 10.40 12.73
CA PRO A 150 -9.57 10.23 14.15
C PRO A 150 -8.98 8.86 14.49
N SER A 151 -9.37 7.82 13.75
CA SER A 151 -8.86 6.46 13.93
C SER A 151 -7.38 6.35 13.53
N ILE A 152 -6.97 7.06 12.47
CA ILE A 152 -5.57 7.09 12.02
C ILE A 152 -4.73 7.93 12.98
N GLN A 153 -5.24 9.07 13.44
CA GLN A 153 -4.55 9.90 14.43
C GLN A 153 -4.30 9.16 15.75
N LYS A 154 -5.23 8.28 16.18
CA LYS A 154 -5.05 7.41 17.34
C LYS A 154 -3.94 6.36 17.17
N LEU A 155 -3.71 5.87 15.95
CA LEU A 155 -2.64 4.90 15.65
C LEU A 155 -1.24 5.52 15.74
N HIS A 156 -1.12 6.83 15.46
CA HIS A 156 0.15 7.58 15.56
C HIS A 156 0.48 8.03 17.00
N ARG A 157 -0.44 7.83 17.96
CA ARG A 157 -0.17 8.16 19.37
C ARG A 157 0.67 7.05 19.99
N PRO A 158 1.87 7.34 20.53
CA PRO A 158 2.67 6.31 21.18
C PRO A 158 1.90 5.71 22.37
N LEU A 159 1.96 4.38 22.49
CA LEU A 159 1.48 3.63 23.66
C LEU A 159 2.39 3.97 24.85
N VAL A 160 2.19 5.14 25.44
CA VAL A 160 2.80 5.52 26.72
C VAL A 160 1.67 5.91 27.66
N GLU A 161 1.21 4.92 28.42
CA GLU A 161 0.72 5.07 29.79
C GLU A 161 1.37 3.96 30.63
#